data_AF-A0A3B0IX70-F1
#
_entry.id   AF-A0A3B0IX70-F1
#
_cell.length_a   1.000
_cell.length_b   1.000
_cell.length_c   1.000
_cell.angle_alpha   90.00
_cell.angle_beta   90.00
_cell.angle_gamma   90.00
#
_symmetry.space_group_name_H-M   'P 1'
#
loop_
_entity.id
_entity.type
_entity.pdbx_description
1 polymer ?
#
loop_
_entity_poly.entity_id
_entity_poly.type
_entity_poly.pdbx_seq_one_letter_code
_entity_poly.pdbx_strand_id
1 'polypeptide(L)'
;MLSKENIKYVDSGYQGWQKLQSNVVIPYKRYRKKSLTDDQKEHNRKLTSFRMRVEHKIHEIKVFKIMSHTYRNFQKKYNMRFNIIADLVNLKHEF
;
A
#
# COMPACT_ATOMS: atom_id res chain seq x y z
N MET A 1 -5.43 6.73 -14.41
CA MET A 1 -6.12 6.70 -13.10
C MET A 1 -6.69 5.31 -12.89
N LEU A 2 -6.68 4.78 -11.67
CA LEU A 2 -7.33 3.49 -11.35
C LEU A 2 -8.83 3.59 -11.64
N SER A 3 -9.42 2.54 -12.24
CA SER A 3 -10.85 2.48 -12.51
C SER A 3 -11.66 2.75 -11.23
N LYS A 4 -12.80 3.42 -11.38
CA LYS A 4 -13.73 3.68 -10.26
C LYS A 4 -14.24 2.37 -9.65
N GLU A 5 -14.32 1.31 -10.45
CA GLU A 5 -14.89 0.02 -10.07
C GLU A 5 -13.99 -0.78 -9.11
N ASN A 6 -12.66 -0.61 -9.19
CA ASN A 6 -11.72 -1.41 -8.40
C ASN A 6 -11.77 -1.08 -6.90
N ILE A 7 -11.72 -2.11 -6.06
CA ILE A 7 -11.57 -1.98 -4.60
C ILE A 7 -10.17 -1.47 -4.27
N LYS A 8 -10.10 -0.44 -3.43
CA LYS A 8 -8.87 0.27 -3.06
C LYS A 8 -8.61 0.07 -1.57
N TYR A 9 -7.57 -0.70 -1.24
CA TYR A 9 -7.11 -0.90 0.14
C TYR A 9 -6.05 0.15 0.46
N VAL A 10 -6.28 0.95 1.52
CA VAL A 10 -5.47 2.15 1.75
C VAL A 10 -5.10 2.31 3.22
N ASP A 11 -4.11 3.15 3.46
CA ASP A 11 -3.67 3.46 4.81
C ASP A 11 -4.58 4.47 5.53
N SER A 12 -4.46 4.53 6.86
CA SER A 12 -5.12 5.50 7.72
C SER A 12 -4.80 6.96 7.37
N GLY A 13 -3.70 7.24 6.66
CA GLY A 13 -3.43 8.58 6.11
C GLY A 13 -4.47 9.07 5.09
N TYR A 14 -5.23 8.16 4.47
CA TYR A 14 -6.25 8.48 3.46
C TYR A 14 -7.67 8.65 4.05
N GLN A 15 -7.77 8.92 5.35
CA GLN A 15 -9.05 9.20 5.99
C GLN A 15 -9.78 10.35 5.27
N GLY A 16 -11.05 10.13 4.96
CA GLY A 16 -11.86 11.05 4.15
C GLY A 16 -11.87 10.74 2.65
N TRP A 17 -10.98 9.88 2.13
CA TRP A 17 -11.00 9.50 0.71
C TRP A 17 -12.29 8.76 0.30
N GLN A 18 -12.93 8.07 1.25
CA GLN A 18 -14.25 7.45 1.08
C GLN A 18 -15.35 8.45 0.65
N LYS A 19 -15.17 9.76 0.88
CA LYS A 19 -16.12 10.80 0.44
C LYS A 19 -15.99 11.13 -1.05
N LEU A 20 -14.82 10.88 -1.64
CA LEU A 20 -14.51 11.25 -3.03
C LEU A 20 -14.63 10.06 -3.99
N GLN A 21 -14.46 8.84 -3.48
CA GLN A 21 -14.47 7.62 -4.29
C GLN A 21 -15.24 6.51 -3.57
N SER A 22 -16.08 5.80 -4.32
CA SER A 22 -16.62 4.52 -3.91
C SER A 22 -15.53 3.44 -3.85
N ASN A 23 -15.79 2.36 -3.11
CA ASN A 23 -14.93 1.17 -3.03
C ASN A 23 -13.55 1.41 -2.38
N VAL A 24 -13.48 2.24 -1.33
CA VAL A 24 -12.25 2.44 -0.55
C VAL A 24 -12.35 1.79 0.83
N VAL A 25 -11.46 0.83 1.09
CA VAL A 25 -11.33 0.10 2.35
C VAL A 25 -10.22 0.75 3.17
N ILE A 26 -10.60 1.38 4.29
CA ILE A 26 -9.70 2.14 5.18
C ILE A 26 -9.83 1.57 6.59
N PRO A 27 -8.73 1.44 7.35
CA PRO A 27 -8.83 1.04 8.75
C PRO A 27 -9.62 2.06 9.56
N TYR A 28 -10.46 1.58 10.48
CA TYR A 28 -11.15 2.43 11.45
C TYR A 28 -10.15 3.07 12.41
N LYS A 29 -10.20 4.39 12.52
CA LYS A 29 -9.35 5.16 13.43
C LYS A 29 -9.98 5.21 14.83
N ARG A 30 -9.17 5.00 15.86
CA ARG A 30 -9.56 5.24 17.26
C ARG A 30 -9.59 6.74 17.54
N TYR A 31 -10.59 7.22 18.28
CA TYR A 31 -10.68 8.61 18.71
C TYR A 31 -10.68 8.73 20.24
N ARG A 32 -10.35 9.93 20.75
CA ARG A 32 -10.45 10.22 22.18
C ARG A 32 -11.91 10.03 22.62
N LYS A 33 -12.14 9.21 23.65
CA LYS A 33 -13.46 8.80 24.16
C LYS A 33 -14.31 7.92 23.23
N LYS A 34 -13.78 7.46 22.09
CA LYS A 34 -14.45 6.48 21.21
C LYS A 34 -13.51 5.33 20.90
N SER A 35 -13.63 4.28 21.69
CA SER A 35 -12.94 3.01 21.47
C SER A 35 -13.49 2.33 20.23
N LEU A 36 -12.67 1.50 19.60
CA LEU A 36 -13.11 0.64 18.50
C LEU A 36 -14.02 -0.45 19.04
N THR A 37 -15.12 -0.70 18.34
CA THR A 37 -15.95 -1.88 18.58
C THR A 37 -15.19 -3.14 18.17
N ASP A 38 -15.62 -4.31 18.62
CA ASP A 38 -14.93 -5.56 18.30
C ASP A 38 -14.99 -5.88 16.80
N ASP A 39 -16.11 -5.59 16.13
CA ASP A 39 -16.21 -5.69 14.66
C ASP A 39 -15.21 -4.79 13.92
N GLN A 40 -15.01 -3.57 14.41
CA GLN A 40 -14.04 -2.63 13.83
C GLN A 40 -12.60 -3.13 14.03
N LYS A 41 -12.31 -3.76 15.17
CA LYS A 41 -11.00 -4.38 15.41
C LYS A 41 -10.78 -5.57 14.50
N GLU A 42 -11.79 -6.42 14.31
CA GLU A 42 -11.69 -7.58 13.42
C GLU A 42 -11.49 -7.13 11.96
N HIS A 43 -12.24 -6.13 11.52
CA HIS A 43 -12.06 -5.50 10.21
C HIS A 43 -10.62 -5.00 10.03
N ASN A 44 -10.12 -4.22 10.99
CA ASN A 44 -8.75 -3.71 10.96
C ASN A 44 -7.73 -4.85 10.93
N ARG A 45 -7.93 -5.93 11.69
CA ARG A 45 -7.02 -7.08 11.73
C ARG A 45 -6.94 -7.77 10.37
N LYS A 46 -8.07 -7.99 9.69
CA LYS A 46 -8.12 -8.57 8.33
C LYS A 46 -7.39 -7.66 7.34
N LEU A 47 -7.64 -6.36 7.39
CA LEU A 47 -7.00 -5.38 6.52
C LEU A 47 -5.48 -5.30 6.75
N THR A 48 -5.04 -5.27 8.00
CA THR A 48 -3.62 -5.30 8.35
C THR A 48 -2.96 -6.59 7.87
N SER A 49 -3.61 -7.76 8.00
CA SER A 49 -3.07 -9.02 7.49
C SER A 49 -2.83 -9.00 5.98
N PHE A 50 -3.73 -8.40 5.21
CA PHE A 50 -3.53 -8.22 3.77
C PHE A 50 -2.37 -7.25 3.48
N ARG A 51 -2.34 -6.12 4.18
CA ARG A 51 -1.30 -5.10 4.01
C ARG A 51 0.10 -5.59 4.36
N MET A 52 0.26 -6.40 5.39
CA MET A 52 1.58 -6.95 5.76
C MET A 52 2.23 -7.69 4.59
N ARG A 53 1.44 -8.47 3.81
CA ARG A 53 1.96 -9.17 2.62
C ARG A 53 2.49 -8.19 1.57
N VAL A 54 1.77 -7.08 1.35
CA VAL A 54 2.17 -6.02 0.42
C VAL A 54 3.41 -5.28 0.95
N GLU A 55 3.43 -4.94 2.23
CA GLU A 55 4.55 -4.26 2.90
C GLU A 55 5.84 -5.10 2.86
N HIS A 56 5.75 -6.42 2.98
CA HIS A 56 6.89 -7.32 2.76
C HIS A 56 7.47 -7.21 1.34
N LYS A 57 6.62 -7.16 0.30
CA LYS A 57 7.09 -6.96 -1.08
C LYS A 57 7.70 -5.58 -1.30
N ILE A 58 7.08 -4.54 -0.74
CA ILE A 58 7.64 -3.18 -0.77
C ILE A 58 9.00 -3.13 -0.07
N HIS A 59 9.16 -3.84 1.05
CA HIS A 59 10.43 -3.93 1.75
C HIS A 59 11.51 -4.58 0.87
N GLU A 60 11.20 -5.69 0.20
CA GLU A 60 12.13 -6.33 -0.74
C GLU A 60 12.56 -5.40 -1.88
N ILE A 61 11.62 -4.62 -2.44
CA ILE A 61 11.94 -3.59 -3.44
C ILE A 61 12.86 -2.50 -2.86
N LYS A 62 12.66 -2.10 -1.60
CA LYS A 62 13.47 -1.07 -0.94
C LYS A 62 14.88 -1.52 -0.54
N VAL A 63 15.18 -2.83 -0.59
CA VAL A 63 16.56 -3.34 -0.42
C VAL A 63 17.48 -2.73 -1.49
N PHE A 64 16.96 -2.48 -2.68
CA PHE A 64 17.68 -1.77 -3.73
C PHE A 64 17.85 -0.30 -3.34
N LYS A 65 19.09 0.14 -3.09
CA LYS A 65 19.41 1.53 -2.67
C LYS A 65 18.82 2.60 -3.60
N ILE A 66 18.69 2.29 -4.88
CA ILE A 66 18.07 3.18 -5.87
C ILE A 66 16.58 3.47 -5.60
N MET A 67 15.91 2.57 -4.87
CA MET A 67 14.51 2.67 -4.47
C MET A 67 14.33 3.21 -3.04
N SER A 68 15.30 3.01 -2.15
CA SER A 68 15.21 3.48 -0.75
C SER A 68 15.79 4.86 -0.52
N HIS A 69 16.80 5.27 -1.29
CA HIS A 69 17.43 6.59 -1.16
C HIS A 69 16.83 7.59 -2.14
N THR A 70 17.12 8.87 -1.93
CA THR A 70 16.79 9.91 -2.90
C THR A 70 17.40 9.60 -4.27
N TYR A 71 16.55 9.45 -5.28
CA TYR A 71 16.99 9.20 -6.65
C TYR A 71 17.58 10.47 -7.27
N ARG A 72 18.90 10.49 -7.51
CA ARG A 72 19.66 11.62 -8.07
C ARG A 72 20.12 11.37 -9.51
N ASN A 73 19.26 10.84 -10.37
CA ASN A 73 19.56 10.58 -11.78
C ASN A 73 18.36 11.00 -12.66
N PHE A 74 18.49 10.89 -13.99
CA PHE A 74 17.48 11.33 -14.94
C PHE A 74 16.13 10.66 -14.67
N GLN A 75 15.13 11.49 -14.33
CA GLN A 75 13.82 11.03 -13.86
C GLN A 75 13.04 10.24 -14.92
N LYS A 76 13.23 10.52 -16.22
CA LYS A 76 12.52 9.79 -17.28
C LYS A 76 12.80 8.28 -17.29
N LYS A 77 13.95 7.85 -16.76
CA LYS A 77 14.33 6.42 -16.65
C LYS A 77 13.92 5.77 -15.32
N TYR A 78 13.33 6.51 -14.38
CA TYR A 78 12.97 5.99 -13.07
C TYR A 78 11.96 4.84 -13.17
N ASN A 79 10.88 5.02 -13.93
CA ASN A 79 9.85 3.98 -14.11
C ASN A 79 10.42 2.69 -14.73
N MET A 80 11.30 2.82 -15.72
CA MET A 80 11.99 1.67 -16.32
C MET A 80 12.79 0.89 -15.26
N ARG A 81 13.58 1.60 -14.43
CA ARG A 81 14.38 0.98 -13.36
C ARG A 81 13.49 0.33 -12.30
N PHE A 82 12.38 0.97 -11.95
CA PHE A 82 11.38 0.41 -11.04
C PHE A 82 10.79 -0.89 -11.59
N ASN A 83 10.37 -0.90 -12.85
CA ASN A 83 9.80 -2.09 -13.49
C ASN A 83 10.80 -3.25 -13.48
N ILE A 84 12.06 -3.00 -13.86
CA ILE A 84 13.12 -4.04 -13.81
C ILE A 84 13.27 -4.62 -12.40
N ILE A 85 13.27 -3.77 -11.37
CA ILE A 85 13.38 -4.23 -9.97
C ILE A 85 12.14 -5.03 -9.56
N ALA A 86 10.95 -4.57 -9.94
CA ALA A 86 9.71 -5.27 -9.68
C ALA A 86 9.71 -6.66 -10.35
N ASP A 87 10.16 -6.75 -11.59
CA ASP A 87 10.28 -8.01 -12.33
C ASP A 87 11.28 -8.97 -11.67
N LEU A 88 12.42 -8.46 -11.19
CA LEU A 88 13.39 -9.27 -10.43
C LEU A 88 12.80 -9.80 -9.12
N VAL A 89 12.04 -8.98 -8.40
CA VAL A 89 11.34 -9.40 -7.18
C VAL A 89 10.27 -10.43 -7.51
N ASN A 90 9.49 -10.25 -8.57
CA ASN A 90 8.47 -11.20 -9.00
C ASN A 90 9.09 -12.55 -9.38
N LEU A 91 10.18 -12.55 -10.15
CA LEU A 91 10.91 -13.75 -10.55
C LEU A 91 11.40 -14.56 -9.35
N LYS A 92 11.86 -13.89 -8.28
CA LYS A 92 12.28 -14.55 -7.04
C LYS A 92 11.15 -15.32 -6.35
N HIS A 93 9.89 -14.92 -6.56
CA HIS A 93 8.71 -15.51 -5.91
C HIS A 93 7.87 -16.37 -6.86
N GLU A 94 8.40 -16.72 -8.04
CA GLU A 94 7.75 -17.62 -9.01
C GLU A 94 6.33 -17.18 -9.42
N PHE A 95 6.11 -15.87 -9.58
CA PHE A 95 4.88 -15.31 -10.15
C PHE A 95 4.93 -15.24 -11.67
#